data_AF-A0A7V4LCQ1-F1
#
_entry.id   AF-A0A7V4LCQ1-F1
#
_cell.length_a   1.000
_cell.length_b   1.000
_cell.length_c   1.000
_cell.angle_alpha   90.00
_cell.angle_beta   90.00
_cell.angle_gamma   90.00
#
_symmetry.space_group_name_H-M   'P 1'
#
loop_
_entity.id
_entity.type
_entity.pdbx_description
1 polymer ?
#
loop_
_entity_poly.entity_id
_entity_poly.type
_entity_poly.pdbx_seq_one_letter_code
_entity_poly.pdbx_strand_id
1 'polypeptide(L)' 'MWVYIAKRLMLMIPLLVGITLVSFVVIHLAPGTPVELQTSLNPKVSLEAQKRLRELYGLDKPLHVQYWD' A
#
# COMPACT_ATOMS: atom_id res chain seq x y z
N MET A 1 -12.16 39.68 -6.45
CA MET A 1 -12.74 38.31 -6.56
C MET A 1 -11.66 37.24 -6.75
N TRP A 2 -10.85 37.28 -7.81
CA TRP A 2 -9.85 36.24 -8.14
C TRP A 2 -8.76 36.03 -7.08
N VAL A 3 -8.23 37.10 -6.49
CA VAL A 3 -7.23 37.01 -5.39
C VAL A 3 -7.80 36.31 -4.15
N TYR A 4 -9.08 36.51 -3.86
CA TYR A 4 -9.76 35.85 -2.76
C TYR A 4 -9.92 34.34 -3.02
N ILE A 5 -10.25 33.96 -4.26
CA ILE A 5 -10.35 32.55 -4.68
C ILE A 5 -8.96 31.88 -4.59
N ALA A 6 -7.92 32.52 -5.13
CA ALA A 6 -6.55 32.00 -5.08
C ALA A 6 -6.04 31.83 -3.64
N LYS A 7 -6.29 32.80 -2.75
CA LYS A 7 -5.94 32.71 -1.33
C LYS A 7 -6.66 31.54 -0.65
N ARG A 8 -7.94 31.32 -0.98
CA ARG A 8 -8.72 30.21 -0.43
C ARG A 8 -8.17 28.86 -0.89
N LEU A 9 -7.82 28.72 -2.17
CA LEU A 9 -7.18 27.51 -2.71
C LEU A 9 -5.82 27.25 -2.10
N MET A 10 -4.99 28.29 -1.92
CA MET A 10 -3.70 28.17 -1.25
C MET A 10 -3.82 27.70 0.21
N LEU A 11 -4.88 28.11 0.92
CA LEU A 11 -5.15 27.66 2.29
C LEU A 11 -5.72 26.23 2.35
N MET A 12 -6.34 25.72 1.28
CA MET A 12 -6.81 24.34 1.22
C MET A 12 -5.65 23.33 1.11
N ILE A 13 -4.54 23.70 0.46
CA ILE A 13 -3.37 22.83 0.33
C ILE A 13 -2.82 22.38 1.71
N PRO A 14 -2.46 23.29 2.64
CA PRO A 14 -1.97 22.89 3.95
C PRO A 14 -3.03 22.16 4.80
N LEU A 15 -4.32 22.47 4.62
CA LEU A 15 -5.41 21.73 5.28
C LEU A 15 -5.44 20.26 4.83
N LEU A 16 -5.37 20.02 3.51
CA LEU A 16 -5.35 18.68 2.95
C LEU A 16 -4.11 17.90 3.40
N VAL A 17 -2.94 18.54 3.40
CA VAL A 17 -1.70 17.95 3.92
C VAL A 17 -1.81 17.63 5.42
N GLY A 18 -2.45 18.50 6.20
CA GLY A 18 -2.70 18.26 7.62
C GLY A 18 -3.57 17.02 7.84
N ILE A 19 -4.65 16.87 7.05
CA ILE A 19 -5.55 15.71 7.15
C ILE A 19 -4.83 14.41 6.78
N THR A 20 -4.03 14.42 5.71
CA THR A 20 -3.28 13.21 5.31
C THR A 20 -2.21 12.85 6.32
N LEU A 21 -1.50 13.83 6.90
CA LEU A 21 -0.52 13.60 7.94
C LEU A 21 -1.16 13.04 9.22
N VAL A 22 -2.28 13.61 9.67
CA VAL A 22 -3.04 13.09 10.81
C VAL A 22 -3.52 11.67 10.54
N SER A 23 -4.09 11.42 9.36
CA SER A 23 -4.55 10.07 8.97
C SER A 23 -3.39 9.07 8.95
N PHE A 24 -2.24 9.46 8.41
CA PHE A 24 -1.03 8.63 8.38
C PHE A 24 -0.55 8.30 9.79
N VAL A 25 -0.46 9.31 10.66
CA VAL A 25 -0.05 9.14 12.06
C VAL A 25 -1.04 8.26 12.82
N VAL A 26 -2.35 8.42 12.63
CA VAL A 26 -3.38 7.58 13.24
C VAL A 26 -3.27 6.13 12.78
N ILE A 27 -3.05 5.88 11.48
CA ILE A 27 -2.84 4.54 10.94
C ILE A 27 -1.57 3.89 11.50
N HIS A 28 -0.49 4.66 11.71
CA HIS A 28 0.78 4.14 12.23
C HIS A 28 0.82 4.04 13.76
N LEU A 29 -0.03 4.79 14.47
CA LEU A 29 -0.23 4.67 15.91
C LEU A 29 -1.14 3.49 16.27
N ALA A 30 -2.04 3.09 15.37
CA ALA A 30 -2.81 1.87 15.54
C ALA A 30 -1.86 0.66 15.45
N PRO A 31 -1.70 -0.14 16.53
CA PRO A 31 -0.89 -1.35 16.48
C PRO A 31 -1.63 -2.37 15.62
N GLY A 32 -0.98 -2.91 14.59
CA GLY A 32 -1.59 -3.80 13.61
C GLY A 32 -1.41 -3.26 12.19
N THR A 33 -0.26 -3.56 11.61
CA THR A 33 -0.07 -3.28 10.18
C THR A 33 -1.03 -4.16 9.36
N PRO A 34 -1.54 -3.70 8.21
CA PRO A 34 -2.30 -4.55 7.28
C PRO A 34 -1.54 -5.84 6.89
N VAL A 35 -0.21 -5.82 7.03
CA VAL A 35 0.69 -6.94 6.84
C VAL A 35 0.50 -8.02 7.91
N GLU A 36 0.34 -7.66 9.18
CA GLU A 36 0.09 -8.61 10.29
C GLU A 36 -1.31 -9.25 10.23
N LEU A 37 -2.31 -8.48 9.78
CA LEU A 37 -3.64 -9.01 9.49
C LEU A 37 -3.64 -9.98 8.31
N GLN A 38 -2.82 -9.76 7.28
CA GLN A 38 -2.69 -10.71 6.17
C GLN A 38 -1.86 -11.96 6.53
N THR A 39 -0.82 -11.84 7.36
CA THR A 39 0.01 -13.00 7.76
C THR A 39 -0.68 -13.92 8.76
N SER A 40 -1.57 -13.41 9.60
CA SER A 40 -2.33 -14.22 10.57
C SER A 40 -3.46 -15.05 9.93
N LEU A 41 -3.90 -14.71 8.70
CA LEU A 41 -5.03 -15.35 8.03
C LEU A 41 -4.67 -16.55 7.15
N ASN A 42 -3.38 -16.93 6.99
CA ASN A 42 -3.06 -18.10 6.16
C ASN A 42 -1.90 -19.00 6.64
N PRO A 43 -2.03 -19.72 7.78
CA PRO A 43 -1.06 -20.71 8.24
C PRO A 43 -1.03 -22.03 7.43
N LYS A 44 -1.83 -22.16 6.36
CA LYS A 44 -2.05 -23.43 5.62
C LYS A 44 -1.50 -23.45 4.20
N VAL A 45 -0.79 -22.43 3.75
CA VAL A 45 -0.03 -22.56 2.51
C VAL A 45 1.25 -23.31 2.85
N SER A 46 1.14 -24.64 2.90
CA SER A 46 2.26 -25.56 2.88
C SER A 46 3.37 -24.97 2.02
N LEU A 47 4.59 -24.86 2.57
CA LEU A 47 5.75 -24.34 1.85
C LEU A 47 5.92 -25.04 0.48
N GLU A 48 5.42 -26.27 0.36
CA GLU A 48 5.35 -27.07 -0.86
C GLU A 48 4.31 -26.54 -1.88
N ALA A 49 3.11 -26.17 -1.42
CA ALA A 49 2.09 -25.55 -2.26
C ALA A 49 2.57 -24.18 -2.78
N GLN A 50 3.27 -23.43 -1.94
CA GLN A 50 3.86 -22.15 -2.32
C GLN A 50 4.95 -22.30 -3.38
N LYS A 51 5.81 -23.32 -3.27
CA LYS A 51 6.82 -23.65 -4.29
C LYS A 51 6.17 -24.08 -5.61
N ARG A 52 5.18 -24.97 -5.56
CA ARG A 52 4.47 -25.44 -6.76
C ARG A 52 3.76 -24.31 -7.51
N LEU A 53 3.17 -23.35 -6.77
CA LEU A 53 2.55 -22.17 -7.37
C LEU A 53 3.61 -21.23 -7.99
N ARG A 54 4.77 -21.03 -7.35
CA ARG A 54 5.85 -20.21 -7.93
C ARG A 54 6.38 -20.79 -9.24
N GLU A 55 6.55 -22.10 -9.30
CA GLU A 55 6.94 -22.80 -10.52
C GLU A 55 5.87 -22.69 -11.62
N LEU A 56 4.58 -22.88 -11.27
CA LEU A 56 3.46 -22.79 -12.21
C LEU A 56 3.28 -21.39 -12.81
N TYR A 57 3.45 -20.34 -12.00
CA TYR A 57 3.30 -18.96 -12.44
C TYR A 57 4.61 -18.35 -12.97
N GLY A 58 5.70 -19.13 -13.06
CA GLY A 58 6.98 -18.64 -13.56
C GLY A 58 7.59 -17.53 -12.70
N LEU A 59 7.23 -17.49 -11.41
CA LEU A 59 7.67 -16.46 -10.46
C LEU A 59 9.17 -16.61 -10.09
N ASP A 60 9.80 -17.72 -10.43
CA ASP A 60 11.25 -17.94 -10.32
C ASP A 60 12.04 -17.30 -11.48
N LYS A 61 11.36 -16.84 -12.54
CA LYS A 61 12.02 -16.14 -13.64
C LYS A 61 12.39 -14.71 -13.22
N PRO A 62 13.50 -14.14 -13.72
CA PRO A 62 13.86 -12.77 -13.39
C PRO A 62 12.79 -11.77 -13.84
N LEU A 63 12.62 -10.69 -13.10
CA LEU A 63 11.49 -9.74 -13.20
C LEU A 63 11.23 -9.22 -14.62
N HIS A 64 12.28 -9.06 -15.43
CA HIS A 64 12.16 -8.60 -16.81
C HIS A 64 11.46 -9.63 -17.73
N VAL A 65 11.51 -10.92 -17.40
CA VAL A 65 10.81 -11.99 -18.14
C VAL A 65 9.35 -12.09 -17.70
N GLN A 66 9.05 -11.91 -16.40
CA GLN A 66 7.67 -11.93 -15.90
C GLN A 66 6.83 -10.76 -16.43
N TYR A 67 7.46 -9.65 -16.79
CA TYR A 67 6.77 -8.45 -17.27
C TYR A 67 6.39 -8.52 -18.76
N TRP A 68 6.96 -9.45 -19.53
CA TRP A 68 6.85 -9.48 -20.99
C TRP A 68 6.01 -10.63 -21.57
N ASP A 69 5.68 -11.63 -20.75
CA ASP A 69 4.69 -12.70 -21.05
C ASP A 69 3.27 -12.24 -20.65
#